data_AF-A0A183DDG9-F1
#
_entry.id   AF-A0A183DDG9-F1
#
_cell.length_a   1.000
_cell.length_b   1.000
_cell.length_c   1.000
_cell.angle_alpha   90.00
_cell.angle_beta   90.00
_cell.angle_gamma   90.00
#
_symmetry.space_group_name_H-M   'P 1'
#
loop_
_entity.id
_entity.type
_entity.pdbx_description
1 polymer ?
#
loop_
_entity_poly.entity_id
_entity_poly.type
_entity_poly.pdbx_seq_one_letter_code
_entity_poly.pdbx_strand_id
1 'polypeptide(L)'
;MYNSGKGKMVAVAELVKIRNKERNAMLSALKRKKGKGKSGPNILDEFQQEGQNQGDLKKALKLLEGGGKGGKGESKYREVTWKLDERGAMGENLVGVCLLQGTAIHNQLAIKLIEAYPKLVNDIFISEDYYGTSFFLFWV
;
A
#
# COMPACT_ATOMS: atom_id res chain seq x y z
N MET A 1 0.21 6.39 -14.04
CA MET A 1 -0.96 5.46 -13.95
C MET A 1 -0.70 4.17 -14.70
N TYR A 2 -1.27 3.05 -14.23
CA TYR A 2 -1.22 1.77 -14.95
C TYR A 2 -2.22 1.74 -16.11
N ASN A 3 -1.81 1.16 -17.24
CA ASN A 3 -2.69 0.88 -18.38
C ASN A 3 -3.55 2.09 -18.80
N SER A 4 -2.95 3.28 -18.81
CA SER A 4 -3.63 4.56 -19.11
C SER A 4 -4.91 4.79 -18.29
N GLY A 5 -4.89 4.43 -17.00
CA GLY A 5 -6.02 4.61 -16.08
C GLY A 5 -6.99 3.43 -16.03
N LYS A 6 -6.76 2.36 -16.80
CA LYS A 6 -7.58 1.13 -16.71
C LYS A 6 -7.35 0.34 -15.43
N GLY A 7 -6.21 0.57 -14.76
CA GLY A 7 -5.82 -0.12 -13.53
C GLY A 7 -5.10 -1.45 -13.76
N LYS A 8 -4.63 -2.02 -12.65
CA LYS A 8 -3.95 -3.31 -12.55
C LYS A 8 -4.48 -4.04 -11.33
N MET A 9 -4.75 -5.34 -11.46
CA MET A 9 -5.05 -6.19 -10.31
C MET A 9 -3.76 -6.49 -9.54
N VAL A 10 -3.73 -6.11 -8.26
CA VAL A 10 -2.58 -6.29 -7.36
C VAL A 10 -3.03 -7.15 -6.18
N ALA A 11 -2.23 -8.15 -5.81
CA ALA A 11 -2.53 -8.98 -4.65
C ALA A 11 -2.44 -8.14 -3.38
N VAL A 12 -3.37 -8.31 -2.44
CA VAL A 12 -3.33 -7.59 -1.15
C VAL A 12 -2.03 -7.89 -0.40
N ALA A 13 -1.52 -9.12 -0.50
CA ALA A 13 -0.22 -9.49 0.08
C ALA A 13 0.96 -8.67 -0.50
N GLU A 14 0.88 -8.24 -1.76
CA GLU A 14 1.91 -7.38 -2.37
C GLU A 14 1.85 -5.95 -1.80
N LEU A 15 0.65 -5.41 -1.61
CA LEU A 15 0.45 -4.10 -0.97
C LEU A 15 0.97 -4.10 0.47
N VAL A 16 0.68 -5.16 1.23
CA VAL A 16 1.19 -5.34 2.61
C VAL A 16 2.71 -5.45 2.64
N LYS A 17 3.33 -6.14 1.67
CA LYS A 17 4.79 -6.22 1.54
C LYS A 17 5.42 -4.84 1.30
N ILE A 18 4.83 -4.03 0.42
CA ILE A 18 5.29 -2.67 0.13
C ILE A 18 5.27 -1.82 1.41
N ARG A 19 4.13 -1.81 2.11
CA ARG A 19 3.98 -1.10 3.39
C ARG A 19 5.02 -1.55 4.42
N ASN A 20 5.19 -2.87 4.58
CA ASN A 20 6.14 -3.41 5.54
C ASN A 20 7.60 -3.04 5.20
N LYS A 21 7.93 -2.95 3.91
CA LYS A 21 9.24 -2.49 3.43
C LYS A 21 9.47 -1.02 3.79
N GLU A 22 8.47 -0.16 3.59
CA GLU A 22 8.53 1.26 3.99
C GLU A 22 8.74 1.41 5.50
N ARG A 23 7.96 0.69 6.32
CA ARG A 23 8.14 0.65 7.79
C ARG A 23 9.53 0.20 8.21
N ASN A 24 10.04 -0.89 7.64
CA ASN A 24 11.37 -1.39 7.96
C ASN A 24 12.47 -0.37 7.57
N ALA A 25 12.31 0.33 6.44
CA ALA A 25 13.21 1.39 6.03
C ALA A 25 13.21 2.56 7.05
N MET A 26 12.04 2.99 7.52
CA MET A 26 11.93 4.03 8.55
C MET A 26 12.58 3.60 9.87
N LEU A 27 12.30 2.38 10.34
CA LEU A 27 12.91 1.83 11.55
C LEU A 27 14.43 1.72 11.43
N SER A 28 14.95 1.33 10.26
CA SER A 28 16.40 1.30 10.01
C SER A 28 17.04 2.69 10.02
N ALA A 29 16.33 3.72 9.54
CA ALA A 29 16.78 5.11 9.59
C ALA A 29 16.78 5.66 11.02
N LEU A 30 15.75 5.35 11.80
CA LEU A 30 15.65 5.72 13.22
C LEU A 30 16.73 5.04 14.07
N LYS A 31 17.00 3.75 13.84
CA LYS A 31 18.07 2.99 14.51
C LYS A 31 19.47 3.57 14.24
N ARG A 32 19.73 4.12 13.04
CA ARG A 32 21.00 4.78 12.72
C ARG A 32 21.21 6.10 13.48
N LYS A 33 20.15 6.74 13.96
CA LYS A 33 20.21 8.03 14.69
C LYS A 33 20.41 7.87 16.20
N LYS A 34 20.18 6.67 16.77
CA LYS A 34 20.33 6.42 18.21
C LYS A 34 21.48 5.44 18.45
N GLY A 35 22.64 6.00 18.82
CA GLY A 35 23.79 5.22 19.24
C GLY A 35 23.42 4.21 20.35
N LYS A 36 24.04 3.02 20.25
CA LYS A 36 24.04 1.93 21.24
C LYS A 36 22.66 1.35 21.61
N GLY A 37 22.25 0.33 20.85
CA GLY A 37 21.27 -0.65 21.30
C GLY A 37 21.36 -1.90 20.42
N LYS A 38 21.73 -3.05 20.98
CA LYS A 38 21.72 -4.34 20.28
C LYS A 38 20.32 -4.55 19.72
N SER A 39 20.20 -4.59 18.39
CA SER A 39 18.94 -4.99 17.76
C SER A 39 18.72 -6.46 18.07
N GLY A 40 17.65 -6.80 18.79
CA GLY A 40 17.13 -8.16 18.76
C GLY A 40 16.85 -8.56 17.30
N PRO A 41 16.90 -9.86 16.96
CA PRO A 41 16.82 -10.31 15.57
C PRO A 41 15.58 -9.71 14.91
N ASN A 42 15.77 -8.95 13.83
CA ASN A 42 14.68 -8.59 12.95
C ASN A 42 14.24 -9.88 12.26
N ILE A 43 13.29 -10.60 12.85
CA ILE A 43 12.74 -11.87 12.34
C ILE A 43 12.27 -11.76 10.88
N LEU A 44 12.02 -10.54 10.38
CA LEU A 44 11.60 -10.26 9.00
C LEU A 44 12.74 -9.91 8.03
N ASP A 45 13.92 -9.53 8.51
CA ASP A 45 15.08 -9.23 7.64
C ASP A 45 15.82 -10.50 7.21
N GLU A 46 15.64 -11.61 7.92
CA GLU A 46 16.24 -12.92 7.63
C GLU A 46 15.34 -13.88 6.80
N PHE A 47 14.19 -13.41 6.26
CA PHE A 47 13.43 -14.22 5.29
C PHE A 47 14.06 -14.21 3.88
N GLN A 48 15.39 -14.36 3.81
CA GLN A 48 16.10 -14.87 2.63
C GLN A 48 16.34 -16.37 2.84
N GLN A 49 15.27 -17.17 2.79
CA GLN A 49 15.40 -18.62 2.73
C GLN A 49 15.46 -19.07 1.28
N GLU A 50 16.66 -19.00 0.70
CA GLU A 50 16.97 -19.78 -0.49
C GLU A 50 16.84 -21.27 -0.13
N GLY A 51 15.95 -21.96 -0.83
CA GLY A 51 15.95 -23.43 -0.91
C GLY A 51 15.00 -24.20 0.00
N GLN A 52 14.86 -23.90 1.31
CA GLN A 52 14.32 -24.93 2.23
C GLN A 52 12.84 -24.84 2.66
N ASN A 53 12.15 -23.68 2.59
CA ASN A 53 10.77 -23.57 3.13
C ASN A 53 9.76 -22.91 2.18
N GLN A 54 9.98 -22.99 0.86
CA GLN A 54 9.04 -22.42 -0.12
C GLN A 54 7.61 -23.03 0.01
N GLY A 55 7.53 -24.30 0.42
CA GLY A 55 6.27 -25.00 0.68
C GLY A 55 5.52 -24.48 1.91
N ASP A 56 6.25 -24.16 2.98
CA ASP A 56 5.67 -23.61 4.22
C ASP A 56 5.35 -22.13 4.08
N LEU A 57 6.11 -21.37 3.29
CA LEU A 57 5.73 -20.02 2.88
C LEU A 57 4.45 -20.05 2.03
N LYS A 58 4.30 -21.01 1.10
CA LYS A 58 3.04 -21.21 0.36
C LYS A 58 1.89 -21.61 1.27
N LYS A 59 2.12 -22.46 2.29
CA LYS A 59 1.08 -22.81 3.27
C LYS A 59 0.73 -21.64 4.19
N ALA A 60 1.71 -20.89 4.68
CA ALA A 60 1.49 -19.70 5.49
C ALA A 60 0.81 -18.59 4.69
N LEU A 61 1.22 -18.39 3.43
CA LEU A 61 0.54 -17.51 2.49
C LEU A 61 -0.89 -18.01 2.24
N LYS A 62 -1.12 -19.32 2.08
CA LYS A 62 -2.46 -19.93 1.92
C LYS A 62 -3.34 -19.80 3.18
N LEU A 63 -2.74 -19.82 4.37
CA LEU A 63 -3.41 -19.61 5.66
C LEU A 63 -3.74 -18.13 5.87
N LEU A 64 -2.84 -17.21 5.49
CA LEU A 64 -3.09 -15.77 5.44
C LEU A 64 -4.04 -15.37 4.29
N GLU A 65 -4.11 -16.16 3.22
CA GLU A 65 -5.06 -16.05 2.10
C GLU A 65 -6.48 -16.54 2.46
N GLY A 66 -6.76 -16.80 3.74
CA GLY A 66 -8.13 -17.00 4.23
C GLY A 66 -8.73 -18.36 3.88
N GLY A 67 -7.93 -19.44 3.94
CA GLY A 67 -8.42 -20.82 3.81
C GLY A 67 -9.23 -21.36 5.00
N GLY A 68 -9.77 -20.49 5.87
CA GLY A 68 -10.61 -20.86 7.00
C GLY A 68 -12.08 -20.55 6.70
N LYS A 69 -12.95 -21.56 6.81
CA LYS A 69 -14.42 -21.41 6.78
C LYS A 69 -14.85 -20.35 7.81
N GLY A 70 -15.05 -19.08 7.42
CA GLY A 70 -15.63 -18.09 8.34
C GLY A 70 -15.39 -16.61 8.07
N GLY A 71 -14.49 -16.21 7.17
CA GLY A 71 -14.27 -14.79 6.85
C GLY A 71 -14.96 -14.39 5.55
N LYS A 72 -15.91 -13.44 5.60
CA LYS A 72 -16.42 -12.75 4.40
C LYS A 72 -15.22 -12.30 3.55
N GLY A 73 -15.18 -12.73 2.29
CA GLY A 73 -14.02 -12.59 1.43
C GLY A 73 -13.58 -11.13 1.26
N GLU A 74 -12.57 -10.73 2.00
CA GLU A 74 -11.72 -9.61 1.59
C GLU A 74 -11.05 -10.03 0.28
N SER A 75 -11.29 -9.27 -0.78
CA SER A 75 -10.84 -9.61 -2.12
C SER A 75 -9.31 -9.79 -2.11
N LYS A 76 -8.85 -11.01 -2.42
CA LYS A 76 -7.41 -11.36 -2.48
C LYS A 76 -6.59 -10.43 -3.38
N TYR A 77 -7.28 -9.75 -4.28
CA TYR A 77 -6.76 -8.74 -5.18
C TYR A 77 -7.53 -7.43 -5.01
N ARG A 78 -6.82 -6.33 -5.25
CA ARG A 78 -7.36 -4.99 -5.35
C ARG A 78 -6.98 -4.42 -6.70
N GLU A 79 -7.92 -3.76 -7.36
CA GLU A 79 -7.61 -2.95 -8.54
C GLU A 79 -6.90 -1.67 -8.08
N VAL A 80 -5.72 -1.40 -8.64
CA VAL A 80 -4.95 -0.19 -8.38
C VAL A 80 -4.74 0.55 -9.70
N THR A 81 -5.13 1.82 -9.73
CA THR A 81 -5.08 2.68 -10.93
C THR A 81 -3.77 3.45 -11.02
N TRP A 82 -3.33 4.03 -9.90
CA TRP A 82 -2.07 4.74 -9.81
C TRP A 82 -0.86 3.79 -9.72
N LYS A 83 0.28 4.24 -10.22
CA LYS A 83 1.51 3.46 -10.16
C LYS A 83 2.04 3.45 -8.73
N LEU A 84 2.44 2.29 -8.23
CA LEU A 84 2.82 2.10 -6.82
C LEU A 84 4.13 2.81 -6.46
N ASP A 85 5.00 3.02 -7.43
CA ASP A 85 6.30 3.70 -7.33
C ASP A 85 6.22 5.22 -7.56
N GLU A 86 5.10 5.74 -8.06
CA GLU A 86 4.89 7.16 -8.36
C GLU A 86 3.95 7.85 -7.35
N ARG A 87 3.76 7.26 -6.17
CA ARG A 87 2.88 7.81 -5.12
C ARG A 87 3.52 8.99 -4.39
N GLY A 88 2.69 9.84 -3.80
CA GLY A 88 3.15 10.84 -2.84
C GLY A 88 3.61 10.23 -1.51
N ALA A 89 4.11 11.07 -0.61
CA ALA A 89 4.72 10.62 0.65
C ALA A 89 3.73 9.91 1.58
N MET A 90 2.45 10.25 1.51
CA MET A 90 1.39 9.59 2.28
C MET A 90 0.87 8.33 1.57
N GLY A 91 1.39 8.00 0.39
CA GLY A 91 0.91 6.89 -0.43
C GLY A 91 -0.33 7.25 -1.26
N GLU A 92 -0.57 8.53 -1.48
CA GLU A 92 -1.66 9.10 -2.27
C GLU A 92 -1.36 9.11 -3.78
N ASN A 93 -2.42 9.20 -4.57
CA ASN A 93 -2.35 9.50 -6.00
C ASN A 93 -2.60 11.01 -6.25
N LEU A 94 -2.57 11.42 -7.51
CA LEU A 94 -2.71 12.85 -7.87
C LEU A 94 -4.04 13.48 -7.44
N VAL A 95 -5.15 12.71 -7.42
CA VAL A 95 -6.43 13.19 -6.90
C VAL A 95 -6.31 13.45 -5.41
N GLY A 96 -5.66 12.55 -4.67
CA GLY A 96 -5.34 12.73 -3.26
C GLY A 96 -4.57 14.02 -2.96
N VAL A 97 -3.53 14.31 -3.75
CA VAL A 97 -2.76 15.57 -3.61
C VAL A 97 -3.67 16.79 -3.80
N CYS A 98 -4.56 16.76 -4.80
CA CYS A 98 -5.50 17.85 -5.04
C CYS A 98 -6.45 18.06 -3.85
N LEU A 99 -6.98 16.96 -3.29
CA LEU A 99 -7.91 17.01 -2.17
C LEU A 99 -7.24 17.44 -0.85
N LEU A 100 -5.99 17.02 -0.61
CA LEU A 100 -5.20 17.45 0.55
C LEU A 100 -4.92 18.95 0.51
N GLN A 101 -4.67 19.51 -0.67
CA GLN A 101 -4.39 20.94 -0.83
C GLN A 101 -5.65 21.80 -0.79
N GLY A 102 -6.78 21.31 -1.30
CA GLY A 102 -8.13 21.86 -1.04
C GLY A 102 -8.46 23.24 -1.62
N THR A 103 -7.53 23.92 -2.32
CA THR A 103 -7.83 25.22 -2.96
C THR A 103 -8.79 25.06 -4.16
N ALA A 104 -9.42 26.16 -4.60
CA ALA A 104 -10.34 26.15 -5.74
C ALA A 104 -9.73 25.55 -7.03
N ILE A 105 -8.47 25.85 -7.34
CA ILE A 105 -7.79 25.33 -8.54
C ILE A 105 -7.58 23.81 -8.42
N HIS A 106 -7.17 23.34 -7.23
CA HIS A 106 -6.97 21.91 -6.99
C HIS A 106 -8.29 21.13 -7.06
N ASN A 107 -9.39 21.70 -6.56
CA ASN A 107 -10.71 21.08 -6.66
C ASN A 107 -11.17 20.97 -8.13
N GLN A 108 -10.98 22.02 -8.93
CA GLN A 108 -11.26 21.98 -10.37
C GLN A 108 -10.41 20.93 -11.10
N LEU A 109 -9.13 20.81 -10.73
CA LEU A 109 -8.24 19.80 -11.30
C LEU A 109 -8.66 18.38 -10.89
N ALA A 110 -9.03 18.18 -9.62
CA ALA A 110 -9.53 16.89 -9.12
C ALA A 110 -10.78 16.44 -9.89
N ILE A 111 -11.74 17.35 -10.12
CA ILE A 111 -12.94 17.07 -10.91
C ILE A 111 -12.55 16.60 -12.32
N LYS A 112 -11.70 17.34 -13.03
CA LYS A 112 -11.23 16.96 -14.38
C LYS A 112 -10.51 15.62 -14.42
N LEU A 113 -9.72 15.31 -13.39
CA LEU A 113 -9.01 14.03 -13.27
C LEU A 113 -9.97 12.87 -13.07
N ILE A 114 -11.02 13.05 -12.26
CA ILE A 114 -12.04 12.02 -12.01
C ILE A 114 -12.92 11.82 -13.26
N GLU A 115 -13.28 12.89 -13.97
CA GLU A 115 -14.01 12.81 -15.25
C GLU A 115 -13.23 12.00 -16.30
N ALA A 116 -11.90 12.21 -16.39
CA ALA A 116 -11.06 11.50 -17.33
C ALA A 116 -10.70 10.06 -16.87
N TYR A 117 -10.51 9.86 -15.56
CA TYR A 117 -10.01 8.61 -14.97
C TYR A 117 -10.77 8.27 -13.68
N PRO A 118 -12.06 7.88 -13.78
CA PRO A 118 -12.93 7.73 -12.61
C PRO A 118 -12.45 6.67 -11.62
N LYS A 119 -11.69 5.67 -12.07
CA LYS A 119 -11.15 4.61 -11.20
C LYS A 119 -10.10 5.11 -10.20
N LEU A 120 -9.53 6.31 -10.37
CA LEU A 120 -8.57 6.88 -9.43
C LEU A 120 -9.14 7.07 -8.02
N VAL A 121 -10.47 7.25 -7.89
CA VAL A 121 -11.11 7.39 -6.58
C VAL A 121 -11.12 6.10 -5.75
N ASN A 122 -10.95 4.95 -6.42
CA ASN A 122 -10.94 3.63 -5.77
C ASN A 122 -9.57 3.26 -5.21
N ASP A 123 -8.52 4.01 -5.55
CA ASP A 123 -7.20 3.82 -4.96
C ASP A 123 -7.26 4.18 -3.46
N ILE A 124 -6.50 3.44 -2.67
CA ILE A 124 -6.31 3.69 -1.24
C ILE A 124 -4.91 4.22 -1.00
N PHE A 125 -4.72 4.88 0.14
CA PHE A 125 -3.39 5.18 0.64
C PHE A 125 -2.68 3.86 1.03
N ILE A 126 -1.40 3.76 0.65
CA ILE A 126 -0.59 2.53 0.82
C ILE A 126 0.54 2.70 1.84
N SER A 127 0.81 3.93 2.28
CA SER A 127 1.84 4.19 3.29
C SER A 127 1.48 3.59 4.65
N GLU A 128 2.48 3.42 5.52
CA GLU A 128 2.30 2.85 6.86
C GLU A 128 1.20 3.55 7.66
N ASP A 129 1.27 4.88 7.76
CA ASP A 129 0.41 5.67 8.64
C ASP A 129 -1.03 5.81 8.13
N TYR A 130 -1.25 5.63 6.82
CA TYR A 130 -2.53 5.89 6.17
C TYR A 130 -3.12 4.66 5.46
N TYR A 131 -2.53 3.47 5.63
CA TYR A 131 -2.91 2.28 4.88
C TYR A 131 -4.41 1.97 4.97
N GLY A 132 -5.05 1.82 3.81
CA GLY A 132 -6.47 1.41 3.73
C GLY A 132 -7.46 2.56 3.91
N THR A 133 -7.00 3.77 4.20
CA THR A 133 -7.85 4.96 4.08
C THR A 133 -8.17 5.22 2.61
N SER A 134 -9.41 5.64 2.35
CA SER A 134 -9.85 6.12 1.03
C SER A 134 -10.02 7.64 1.12
N PHE A 135 -9.90 8.32 -0.02
CA PHE A 135 -10.09 9.77 -0.10
C PHE A 135 -11.44 10.24 0.47
N PHE A 136 -12.49 9.41 0.40
CA PHE A 136 -13.79 9.73 0.99
C PHE A 136 -13.78 9.84 2.53
N LEU A 137 -12.91 9.11 3.23
CA LEU A 137 -12.86 9.14 4.70
C LEU A 137 -12.22 10.42 5.27
N PHE A 138 -11.48 11.18 4.46
CA PHE A 138 -10.85 12.43 4.88
C PHE A 138 -11.74 13.66 4.68
N TRP A 139 -12.92 13.50 4.07
CA TRP A 139 -13.80 14.60 3.65
C TRP A 139 -15.23 14.47 4.20
N VAL A 140 -15.40 13.70 5.29
CA VAL A 140 -16.64 13.58 6.08
C VAL A 140 -16.32 13.89 7.54
#